data_AF-A0A0V1M0F4-F1
#
_entry.id   AF-A0A0V1M0F4-F1
#
_cell.length_a   1.000
_cell.length_b   1.000
_cell.length_c   1.000
_cell.angle_alpha   90.00
_cell.angle_beta   90.00
_cell.angle_gamma   90.00
#
_symmetry.space_group_name_H-M   'P 1'
#
loop_
_entity.id
_entity.type
_entity.pdbx_description
1 polymer ?
#
loop_
_entity_poly.entity_id
_entity_poly.type
_entity_poly.pdbx_seq_one_letter_code
_entity_poly.pdbx_strand_id
1 'polypeptide(L)'
;LHDWQRFHEEFSNSIHTNKNLSTIEKFSYLRSLLIGNAAAAIEGLPLNVANYDAAMTILSDIFGRKEIIIEEHMKELQNLPIVTGQWDTNRL
;
A
#
# COMPACT_ATOMS: atom_id res chain seq x y z
N LEU A 1 -2.94 0.73 7.80
CA LEU A 1 -3.54 1.80 6.95
C LEU A 1 -2.46 2.69 6.35
N HIS A 2 -1.46 3.10 7.14
CA HIS A 2 -0.33 3.90 6.66
C HIS A 2 0.91 3.10 6.25
N ASP A 3 0.95 1.80 6.54
CA ASP A 3 2.22 1.07 6.56
C ASP A 3 2.81 0.81 5.18
N TRP A 4 1.98 0.53 4.16
CA TRP A 4 2.49 0.33 2.80
C TRP A 4 2.83 1.65 2.12
N GLN A 5 1.96 2.66 2.13
CA GLN A 5 2.30 3.99 1.62
C GLN A 5 3.57 4.56 2.26
N ARG A 6 3.67 4.50 3.60
CA ARG A 6 4.87 4.96 4.33
C ARG A 6 6.11 4.16 3.93
N PHE A 7 6.01 2.83 3.90
CA PHE A 7 7.11 1.98 3.47
C PHE A 7 7.57 2.31 2.05
N HIS A 8 6.62 2.47 1.12
CA HIS A 8 6.90 2.77 -0.27
C HIS A 8 7.60 4.13 -0.42
N GLU A 9 7.13 5.16 0.28
CA GLU A 9 7.77 6.49 0.28
C GLU A 9 9.18 6.44 0.90
N GLU A 10 9.35 5.82 2.07
CA GLU A 10 10.64 5.69 2.76
C GLU A 10 11.65 4.89 1.91
N PHE A 11 11.22 3.75 1.36
CA PHE A 11 12.03 2.90 0.50
C PHE A 11 12.38 3.60 -0.81
N SER A 12 11.44 4.33 -1.41
CA SER A 12 11.67 5.04 -2.67
C SER A 12 12.73 6.12 -2.50
N ASN A 13 12.61 6.93 -1.45
CA ASN A 13 13.53 8.02 -1.15
C ASN A 13 14.92 7.53 -0.74
N SER A 14 15.01 6.39 -0.05
CA SER A 14 16.29 5.91 0.52
C SER A 14 17.03 4.94 -0.39
N ILE A 15 16.30 4.07 -1.10
CA ILE A 15 16.87 2.93 -1.86
C ILE A 15 16.57 3.03 -3.34
N HIS A 16 15.30 3.22 -3.74
CA HIS A 16 14.92 3.19 -5.17
C HIS A 16 15.61 4.30 -5.98
N THR A 17 15.60 5.52 -5.46
CA THR A 17 16.19 6.70 -6.12
C THR A 17 17.71 6.80 -5.95
N ASN A 18 18.31 5.98 -5.08
CA ASN A 18 19.74 5.98 -4.83
C ASN A 18 20.51 5.47 -6.06
N LYS A 19 21.30 6.35 -6.68
CA LYS A 19 22.09 6.04 -7.89
C LYS A 19 23.37 5.26 -7.61
N ASN A 20 23.78 5.18 -6.35
CA ASN A 20 24.98 4.43 -5.94
C ASN A 20 24.69 2.93 -5.73
N LEU A 21 23.42 2.54 -5.74
CA LEU A 21 23.00 1.13 -5.68
C LEU A 21 22.59 0.65 -7.07
N SER A 22 23.09 -0.51 -7.46
CA SER A 22 22.62 -1.24 -8.63
C SER A 22 21.20 -1.75 -8.42
N THR A 23 20.48 -2.05 -9.50
CA THR A 23 19.12 -2.59 -9.43
C THR A 23 19.06 -3.91 -8.65
N ILE A 24 20.08 -4.76 -8.76
CA ILE A 24 20.10 -6.03 -8.03
C ILE A 24 20.33 -5.83 -6.52
N GLU A 25 21.14 -4.84 -6.12
CA GLU A 25 21.29 -4.46 -4.71
C GLU A 25 19.98 -3.89 -4.15
N LYS A 26 19.30 -3.01 -4.91
CA LYS A 26 17.97 -2.50 -4.53
C LYS A 26 16.96 -3.63 -4.36
N PHE A 27 16.97 -4.61 -5.25
CA PHE A 27 16.07 -5.75 -5.14
C PHE A 27 16.41 -6.65 -3.94
N SER A 28 17.69 -6.84 -3.66
CA SER A 28 18.14 -7.55 -2.46
C SER A 28 17.67 -6.86 -1.18
N TYR A 29 17.82 -5.53 -1.11
CA TYR A 29 17.32 -4.73 0.02
C TYR A 29 15.81 -4.86 0.15
N LEU A 30 15.06 -4.69 -0.95
CA LEU A 30 13.61 -4.86 -0.95
C LEU A 30 13.23 -6.20 -0.31
N ARG A 31 13.76 -7.33 -0.80
CA ARG A 31 13.46 -8.66 -0.26
C ARG A 31 13.78 -8.81 1.23
N SER A 32 14.88 -8.22 1.70
CA SER A 32 15.29 -8.29 3.11
C SER A 32 14.34 -7.57 4.06
N LEU A 33 13.60 -6.58 3.57
CA LEU A 33 12.68 -5.76 4.36
C LEU A 33 11.25 -6.30 4.36
N LEU A 34 10.91 -7.21 3.44
CA LEU A 34 9.59 -7.81 3.37
C LEU A 34 9.46 -9.00 4.31
N ILE A 35 8.28 -9.11 4.92
CA ILE A 35 7.92 -10.22 5.80
C ILE A 35 6.51 -10.73 5.47
N GLY A 36 6.21 -11.96 5.91
CA GLY A 36 4.88 -12.56 5.79
C GLY A 36 4.32 -12.50 4.37
N ASN A 37 3.10 -11.98 4.24
CA ASN A 37 2.38 -11.92 2.96
C ASN A 37 3.10 -11.09 1.89
N ALA A 38 3.87 -10.07 2.28
CA ALA A 38 4.59 -9.24 1.31
C ALA A 38 5.80 -9.98 0.73
N ALA A 39 6.52 -10.75 1.56
CA ALA A 39 7.60 -11.62 1.09
C ALA A 39 7.05 -12.74 0.18
N ALA A 40 5.96 -13.38 0.60
CA ALA A 40 5.30 -14.44 -0.16
C ALA A 40 4.80 -13.97 -1.54
N ALA A 41 4.33 -12.72 -1.65
CA ALA A 41 3.83 -12.14 -2.89
C ALA A 41 4.86 -12.12 -4.03
N ILE A 42 6.16 -12.05 -3.70
CA ILE A 42 7.24 -11.97 -4.68
C ILE A 42 8.24 -13.14 -4.58
N GLU A 43 7.96 -14.13 -3.74
CA GLU A 43 8.87 -15.26 -3.48
C GLU A 43 9.21 -16.05 -4.75
N GLY A 44 8.24 -16.16 -5.68
CA GLY A 44 8.41 -16.82 -6.97
C GLY A 44 9.28 -16.05 -7.98
N LEU A 45 9.69 -14.82 -7.69
CA LEU A 45 10.55 -14.02 -8.56
C LEU A 45 12.04 -14.28 -8.25
N PRO A 46 12.82 -14.79 -9.23
CA PRO A 46 14.27 -14.86 -9.09
C PRO A 46 14.89 -13.49 -8.81
N LEU A 47 15.88 -13.43 -7.93
CA LEU A 47 16.64 -12.22 -7.63
C LEU A 47 17.54 -11.86 -8.82
N ASN A 48 17.02 -11.04 -9.73
CA ASN A 48 17.75 -10.51 -10.87
C ASN A 48 17.21 -9.12 -11.24
N VAL A 49 17.96 -8.41 -12.09
CA VAL A 49 17.63 -7.04 -12.51
C VAL A 49 16.28 -6.96 -13.23
N ALA A 50 15.96 -7.95 -14.07
CA ALA A 50 14.74 -7.94 -14.88
C ALA A 50 13.45 -8.04 -14.06
N ASN A 51 13.53 -8.58 -12.84
CA ASN A 51 12.36 -8.83 -12.00
C ASN A 51 12.12 -7.74 -10.94
N TYR A 52 13.02 -6.77 -10.78
CA TYR A 52 12.88 -5.75 -9.75
C TYR A 52 11.61 -4.91 -9.92
N ASP A 53 11.38 -4.39 -11.13
CA ASP A 53 10.21 -3.55 -11.41
C ASP A 53 8.92 -4.37 -11.26
N ALA A 54 8.92 -5.62 -11.71
CA ALA A 54 7.78 -6.54 -11.54
C ALA A 54 7.45 -6.77 -10.06
N ALA A 55 8.48 -6.94 -9.21
CA ALA A 55 8.29 -7.07 -7.76
C ALA A 55 7.65 -5.81 -7.15
N MET A 56 8.11 -4.63 -7.53
CA MET A 56 7.53 -3.36 -7.07
C MET A 56 6.07 -3.20 -7.51
N THR A 57 5.75 -3.54 -8.76
CA THR A 57 4.38 -3.51 -9.27
C THR A 57 3.47 -4.46 -8.49
N ILE A 58 3.89 -5.72 -8.30
CA ILE A 58 3.09 -6.72 -7.55
C ILE A 58 2.79 -6.24 -6.13
N LEU A 59 3.79 -5.69 -5.43
CA LEU A 59 3.60 -5.18 -4.08
C LEU A 59 2.63 -3.99 -4.06
N SER A 60 2.78 -3.04 -4.99
CA SER A 60 1.85 -1.91 -5.12
C SER A 60 0.43 -2.36 -5.42
N ASP A 61 0.26 -3.36 -6.28
CA ASP A 61 -1.03 -3.91 -6.67
C ASP A 61 -1.75 -4.64 -5.53
N ILE A 62 -1.02 -5.35 -4.67
CA ILE A 62 -1.60 -6.15 -3.58
C ILE A 62 -1.86 -5.30 -2.34
N PHE A 63 -0.93 -4.41 -2.01
CA PHE A 63 -0.95 -3.64 -0.75
C PHE A 63 -1.44 -2.21 -0.96
N GLY A 64 -1.13 -1.59 -2.10
CA GLY A 64 -1.60 -0.24 -2.44
C GLY A 64 -3.09 -0.15 -2.78
N ARG A 65 -3.65 -1.17 -3.45
CA ARG A 65 -5.09 -1.17 -3.79
C ARG A 65 -6.02 -1.29 -2.58
N LYS A 66 -5.58 -1.96 -1.50
CA LYS A 66 -6.39 -2.07 -0.28
C LYS A 66 -6.58 -0.73 0.43
N GLU A 67 -5.66 0.20 0.23
CA GLU A 67 -5.72 1.54 0.82
C GLU A 67 -6.84 2.36 0.16
N ILE A 68 -6.94 2.32 -1.18
CA ILE A 68 -7.96 3.03 -1.96
C ILE A 68 -9.38 2.61 -1.54
N ILE A 69 -9.62 1.31 -1.40
CA ILE A 69 -10.95 0.78 -1.07
C ILE A 69 -11.37 1.20 0.34
N ILE A 70 -10.45 1.17 1.32
CA ILE A 70 -10.78 1.57 2.70
C ILE A 70 -11.02 3.08 2.78
N GLU A 71 -10.23 3.90 2.08
CA GLU A 71 -10.46 5.35 2.03
C GLU A 71 -11.79 5.71 1.38
N GLU A 72 -12.18 5.00 0.32
CA GLU A 72 -13.48 5.17 -0.32
C GLU A 72 -14.62 4.84 0.65
N HIS A 73 -14.52 3.73 1.37
CA HIS A 73 -15.52 3.36 2.39
C HIS A 73 -15.55 4.36 3.56
N MET A 74 -14.42 4.93 3.98
CA MET A 74 -14.37 5.96 5.02
C MET A 74 -14.99 7.29 4.55
N LYS A 75 -14.77 7.66 3.28
CA LYS A 75 -15.44 8.83 2.67
C LYS A 75 -16.95 8.62 2.58
N GLU A 76 -17.41 7.43 2.22
CA GLU A 76 -18.83 7.10 2.21
C GLU A 76 -19.45 7.22 3.61
N LEU A 77 -18.77 6.72 4.64
CA LEU A 77 -19.22 6.86 6.04
C LEU A 77 -19.30 8.32 6.51
N GLN A 78 -18.35 9.18 6.10
CA GLN A 78 -18.37 10.61 6.44
C GLN A 78 -19.45 11.39 5.70
N ASN A 79 -19.84 10.93 4.51
CA ASN A 79 -20.89 11.55 3.70
C ASN A 79 -22.29 11.00 4.00
N LEU A 80 -22.44 10.11 5.00
CA LEU A 80 -23.75 9.65 5.41
C LEU A 80 -24.57 10.85 5.95
N PRO A 81 -25.80 11.06 5.46
CA PRO A 81 -26.64 12.11 5.99
C PRO A 81 -26.88 11.86 7.47
N ILE A 82 -26.65 12.88 8.29
CA ILE A 82 -26.99 12.84 9.72
C ILE A 82 -28.47 12.50 9.81
N VAL A 83 -28.78 11.33 10.37
CA VAL A 83 -30.15 10.97 10.70
C VAL A 83 -30.56 11.85 11.86
N THR A 84 -31.14 13.02 11.56
CA THR A 84 -31.98 13.73 12.51
C THR A 84 -33.23 12.87 12.70
N GLY A 85 -33.27 12.13 13.79
CA GLY A 85 -34.36 11.24 14.13
C GLY A 85 -35.70 11.97 13.98
N GLN A 86 -36.56 11.43 13.11
CA GLN A 86 -37.88 11.97 12.77
C GLN A 86 -38.92 11.83 13.91
N TRP A 87 -38.48 11.79 15.17
CA TRP A 87 -39.37 11.67 16.33
C TRP A 87 -39.74 13.02 16.97
N ASP A 88 -39.17 14.14 16.52
CA ASP A 88 -39.41 15.46 17.12
C ASP A 88 -40.51 16.33 16.48
N THR A 89 -41.34 15.83 15.54
CA THR A 89 -42.35 16.68 14.85
C THR A 89 -43.82 16.32 15.08
N ASN A 90 -44.17 15.49 16.06
CA ASN A 90 -45.58 15.33 16.46
C ASN A 90 -45.73 15.14 17.97
N ARG A 91 -45.70 16.25 18.72
CA ARG A 91 -46.44 16.38 19.98
C ARG A 91 -47.53 17.43 19.77
N LEU A 92 -48.72 16.94 19.44
CA LEU A 92 -50.00 17.64 19.59
C LEU A 92 -50.24 17.97 21.07
#